data_AF-A0A524EJ40-F1
#
_entry.id   AF-A0A524EJ40-F1
#
_cell.length_a   1.000
_cell.length_b   1.000
_cell.length_c   1.000
_cell.angle_alpha   90.00
_cell.angle_beta   90.00
_cell.angle_gamma   90.00
#
_symmetry.space_group_name_H-M   'P 1'
#
loop_
_entity.id
_entity.type
_entity.pdbx_description
1 polymer ?
#
loop_
_entity_poly.entity_id
_entity_poly.type
_entity_poly.pdbx_seq_one_letter_code
_entity_poly.pdbx_strand_id
1 'polypeptide(L)'
;MSNKRNSLENLLNEALVKELNYFQFYYDGVRNLENPTVKNLFAYLVESQGDVVDNIELMLASGNLEPVADEEVLKYLDDEPNVTPFDPRRAEEDESITAVNEALEIEYESYKLFKELAERAPKKGIRLMFRSYAGLKGQRIDWIRNVFDSL
;
A
#
# COMPACT_ATOMS: atom_id res chain seq x y z
N MET A 1 10.68 18.22 25.53
CA MET A 1 10.20 18.26 24.12
C MET A 1 10.73 17.10 23.25
N SER A 2 11.49 16.12 23.78
CA SER A 2 12.04 15.01 22.97
C SER A 2 11.05 13.87 22.67
N ASN A 3 10.06 13.59 23.54
CA ASN A 3 9.16 12.44 23.36
C ASN A 3 8.26 12.49 22.10
N LYS A 4 7.86 13.67 21.62
CA LYS A 4 6.93 13.78 20.47
C LYS A 4 7.61 13.59 19.11
N ARG A 5 8.92 13.86 19.01
CA ARG A 5 9.69 13.66 17.76
C ARG A 5 9.96 12.18 17.56
N ASN A 6 10.38 11.50 18.63
CA ASN A 6 10.55 10.04 18.64
C ASN A 6 9.25 9.30 18.29
N SER A 7 8.07 9.75 18.75
CA SER A 7 6.83 8.99 18.47
C SER A 7 6.43 9.05 16.99
N LEU A 8 6.63 10.18 16.31
CA LEU A 8 6.29 10.31 14.89
C LEU A 8 7.30 9.58 14.00
N GLU A 9 8.59 9.73 14.32
CA GLU A 9 9.66 9.01 13.64
C GLU A 9 9.45 7.48 13.74
N ASN A 10 9.01 6.98 14.90
CA ASN A 10 8.65 5.57 15.06
C ASN A 10 7.48 5.16 14.14
N LEU A 11 6.42 5.97 14.02
CA LEU A 11 5.30 5.67 13.12
C LEU A 11 5.73 5.67 11.65
N LEU A 12 6.57 6.63 11.25
CA LEU A 12 7.08 6.72 9.89
C LEU A 12 8.03 5.55 9.57
N ASN A 13 8.89 5.14 10.50
CA ASN A 13 9.75 3.96 10.34
C ASN A 13 8.93 2.66 10.27
N GLU A 14 7.86 2.53 11.06
CA GLU A 14 6.95 1.39 11.02
C GLU A 14 6.28 1.28 9.64
N ALA A 15 5.79 2.39 9.10
CA ALA A 15 5.27 2.46 7.74
C ALA A 15 6.34 2.11 6.70
N LEU A 16 7.51 2.76 6.76
CA LEU A 16 8.58 2.61 5.77
C LEU A 16 9.04 1.15 5.64
N VAL A 17 9.28 0.47 6.76
CA VAL A 17 9.73 -0.93 6.74
C VAL A 17 8.70 -1.82 6.04
N LYS A 18 7.41 -1.61 6.32
CA LYS A 18 6.35 -2.38 5.67
C LYS A 18 6.28 -2.07 4.17
N GLU A 19 6.30 -0.80 3.82
CA GLU A 19 6.19 -0.37 2.43
C GLU A 19 7.39 -0.80 1.58
N LEU A 20 8.61 -0.86 2.13
CA LEU A 20 9.79 -1.41 1.45
C LEU A 20 9.68 -2.92 1.19
N ASN A 21 9.12 -3.68 2.14
CA ASN A 21 8.89 -5.12 1.92
C ASN A 21 7.86 -5.35 0.80
N TYR A 22 6.80 -4.55 0.76
CA TYR A 22 5.78 -4.64 -0.30
C TYR A 22 6.33 -4.20 -1.66
N PHE A 23 7.14 -3.13 -1.68
CA PHE A 23 7.87 -2.73 -2.89
C PHE A 23 8.71 -3.87 -3.45
N GLN A 24 9.50 -4.54 -2.60
CA GLN A 24 10.34 -5.66 -3.00
C GLN A 24 9.52 -6.82 -3.56
N PHE A 25 8.41 -7.16 -2.90
CA PHE A 25 7.48 -8.20 -3.40
C PHE A 25 6.99 -7.89 -4.82
N TYR A 26 6.48 -6.68 -5.06
CA TYR A 26 5.99 -6.31 -6.39
C TYR A 26 7.13 -6.28 -7.42
N TYR A 27 8.30 -5.77 -7.04
CA TYR A 27 9.47 -5.70 -7.91
C TYR A 27 9.93 -7.09 -8.34
N ASP A 28 9.93 -8.06 -7.43
CA ASP A 28 10.25 -9.45 -7.75
C ASP A 28 9.18 -10.07 -8.66
N GLY A 29 7.90 -9.78 -8.44
CA GLY A 29 6.83 -10.23 -9.32
C GLY A 29 6.95 -9.69 -10.76
N VAL A 30 7.31 -8.41 -10.94
CA VAL A 30 7.59 -7.83 -12.27
C VAL A 30 8.70 -8.60 -13.00
N ARG A 31 9.70 -9.09 -12.27
CA ARG A 31 10.83 -9.80 -12.87
C ARG A 31 10.51 -11.26 -13.18
N ASN A 32 9.79 -11.92 -12.28
CA ASN A 32 9.69 -13.38 -12.27
C ASN A 32 8.39 -13.92 -12.88
N LEU A 33 7.28 -13.19 -12.81
CA LEU A 33 6.01 -13.68 -13.34
C LEU A 33 6.06 -13.76 -14.87
N GLU A 34 5.41 -14.78 -15.43
CA GLU A 34 5.33 -14.95 -16.88
C GLU A 34 4.14 -14.19 -17.50
N ASN A 35 2.99 -14.16 -16.81
CA ASN A 35 1.76 -13.57 -17.33
C ASN A 35 1.89 -12.05 -17.54
N PRO A 36 1.84 -11.53 -18.79
CA PRO A 36 2.08 -10.12 -19.07
C PRO A 36 1.09 -9.17 -18.38
N THR A 37 -0.17 -9.59 -18.21
CA THR A 37 -1.18 -8.76 -17.56
C THR A 37 -0.86 -8.58 -16.08
N VAL A 38 -0.49 -9.67 -15.39
CA VAL A 38 -0.12 -9.61 -13.97
C VAL A 38 1.21 -8.87 -13.78
N LYS A 39 2.19 -9.03 -14.70
CA LYS A 39 3.42 -8.24 -14.67
C LYS A 39 3.15 -6.74 -14.77
N ASN A 40 2.26 -6.32 -15.66
CA ASN A 40 1.92 -4.90 -15.83
C ASN A 40 1.19 -4.36 -14.59
N LEU A 41 0.30 -5.16 -14.00
CA LEU A 41 -0.32 -4.84 -12.72
C LEU A 41 0.75 -4.62 -11.65
N PHE A 42 1.70 -5.55 -11.51
CA PHE A 42 2.77 -5.45 -10.53
C PHE A 42 3.70 -4.26 -10.81
N ALA A 43 3.97 -3.93 -12.07
CA ALA A 43 4.79 -2.77 -12.44
C ALA A 43 4.13 -1.45 -11.98
N TYR A 44 2.82 -1.33 -12.18
CA TYR A 44 2.05 -0.21 -11.66
C TYR A 44 2.08 -0.14 -10.13
N LEU A 45 1.94 -1.29 -9.45
CA LEU A 45 2.00 -1.35 -7.99
C LEU A 45 3.38 -0.93 -7.47
N VAL A 46 4.48 -1.38 -8.09
CA VAL A 46 5.86 -0.94 -7.75
C VAL A 46 6.00 0.57 -7.85
N GLU A 47 5.57 1.18 -8.97
CA GLU A 47 5.71 2.61 -9.19
C GLU A 47 4.96 3.41 -8.11
N SER A 48 3.68 3.10 -7.91
CA SER A 48 2.87 3.76 -6.90
C SER A 48 3.39 3.51 -5.48
N GLN A 49 3.97 2.33 -5.21
CA GLN A 49 4.58 2.01 -3.93
C GLN A 49 5.87 2.81 -3.68
N GLY A 50 6.66 3.04 -4.72
CA GLY A 50 7.84 3.90 -4.70
C GLY A 50 7.50 5.32 -4.25
N ASP A 51 6.42 5.90 -4.77
CA ASP A 51 5.98 7.24 -4.38
C ASP A 51 5.67 7.35 -2.88
N VAL A 52 5.06 6.31 -2.28
CA VAL A 52 4.77 6.28 -0.84
C VAL A 52 6.06 6.18 -0.03
N VAL A 53 6.99 5.32 -0.44
CA VAL A 53 8.31 5.15 0.18
C VAL A 53 9.09 6.46 0.15
N ASP A 54 9.23 7.08 -1.02
CA ASP A 54 9.98 8.32 -1.23
C ASP A 54 9.42 9.46 -0.36
N ASN A 55 8.09 9.57 -0.27
CA ASN A 55 7.45 10.57 0.57
C ASN A 55 7.75 10.34 2.07
N ILE A 56 7.70 9.10 2.55
CA ILE A 56 8.02 8.78 3.94
C ILE A 56 9.50 9.06 4.24
N GLU A 57 10.41 8.66 3.35
CA GLU A 57 11.85 8.92 3.48
C GLU A 57 12.16 10.42 3.52
N LEU A 58 11.52 11.21 2.64
CA LEU A 58 11.68 12.66 2.62
C LEU A 58 11.22 13.30 3.95
N MET A 59 10.14 12.81 4.54
CA MET A 59 9.66 13.30 5.84
C MET A 59 10.59 12.94 6.99
N LEU A 60 11.15 11.73 6.98
CA LEU A 60 12.17 11.31 7.95
C LEU A 60 13.44 12.17 7.81
N ALA A 61 13.90 12.43 6.59
CA ALA A 61 15.12 13.17 6.32
C ALA A 61 14.99 14.67 6.60
N SER A 62 13.91 15.30 6.12
CA SER A 62 13.71 16.75 6.26
C SER A 62 13.19 17.14 7.65
N GLY A 63 12.53 16.21 8.36
CA GLY A 63 11.75 16.51 9.55
C GLY A 63 10.60 17.49 9.29
N ASN A 64 10.35 17.82 8.02
CA ASN A 64 9.32 18.72 7.57
C ASN A 64 8.10 17.88 7.21
N LEU A 65 6.97 18.28 7.80
CA LEU A 65 5.79 17.43 7.93
C LEU A 65 4.61 18.04 7.21
N GLU A 66 4.86 18.82 6.16
CA GLU A 66 3.85 19.23 5.20
C GLU A 66 3.54 17.99 4.34
N PRO A 67 2.56 17.20 4.75
CA PRO A 67 2.32 15.92 4.13
C PRO A 67 1.60 16.18 2.81
N VAL A 68 2.09 15.62 1.72
CA VAL A 68 1.29 15.53 0.50
C VAL A 68 0.23 14.47 0.77
N ALA A 69 -1.03 14.88 0.85
CA ALA A 69 -2.16 13.98 0.93
C ALA A 69 -2.97 14.14 -0.34
N ASP A 70 -3.21 13.04 -1.03
CA ASP A 70 -4.20 12.98 -2.09
C ASP A 70 -5.59 12.84 -1.42
N GLU A 71 -6.46 13.82 -1.63
CA GLU A 71 -7.81 13.80 -1.08
C GLU A 71 -8.78 12.98 -1.95
N GLU A 72 -8.48 12.76 -3.23
CA GLU A 72 -9.36 12.01 -4.14
C GLU A 72 -9.48 10.54 -3.74
N VAL A 73 -8.42 10.00 -3.15
CA VAL A 73 -8.35 8.60 -2.70
C VAL A 73 -9.06 8.37 -1.37
N LEU A 74 -9.46 9.43 -0.65
CA LEU A 74 -10.14 9.28 0.64
C LEU A 74 -11.52 8.62 0.51
N LYS A 75 -12.14 8.67 -0.67
CA LYS A 75 -13.39 7.96 -0.97
C LYS A 75 -13.27 6.44 -0.82
N TYR A 76 -12.07 5.88 -0.97
CA TYR A 76 -11.82 4.44 -0.79
C TYR A 76 -11.71 4.03 0.69
N LEU A 77 -11.97 4.95 1.62
CA LEU A 77 -12.06 4.66 3.06
C LEU A 77 -13.50 4.45 3.53
N ASP A 78 -14.49 4.79 2.70
CA ASP A 78 -15.90 4.77 3.09
C ASP A 78 -16.44 3.34 3.20
N ASP A 79 -15.98 2.44 2.33
CA ASP A 79 -16.31 1.02 2.31
C ASP A 79 -15.07 0.15 2.59
N GLU A 80 -15.29 -1.04 3.16
CA GLU A 80 -14.20 -2.00 3.37
C GLU A 80 -13.81 -2.64 2.01
N PRO A 81 -12.52 -2.64 1.64
CA PRO A 81 -12.09 -3.19 0.35
C PRO A 81 -12.40 -4.69 0.18
N ASN A 82 -12.72 -5.11 -1.05
CA ASN A 82 -13.03 -6.51 -1.34
C ASN A 82 -11.77 -7.34 -1.59
N VAL A 83 -11.38 -8.13 -0.61
CA VAL A 83 -10.14 -8.93 -0.61
C VAL A 83 -10.38 -10.43 -0.73
N THR A 84 -11.57 -10.84 -1.21
CA THR A 84 -11.90 -12.26 -1.38
C THR A 84 -10.95 -12.90 -2.40
N PRO A 85 -10.19 -13.96 -2.07
CA PRO A 85 -9.23 -14.55 -3.01
C PRO A 85 -9.86 -15.00 -4.33
N PHE A 86 -9.14 -14.81 -5.42
CA PHE A 86 -9.46 -15.36 -6.74
C PHE A 86 -9.20 -16.86 -6.78
N ASP A 87 -10.14 -17.58 -7.39
CA ASP A 87 -10.16 -19.03 -7.61
C ASP A 87 -9.15 -19.83 -6.76
N PRO A 88 -9.46 -20.06 -5.47
CA PRO A 88 -8.55 -20.71 -4.53
C PRO A 88 -8.10 -22.11 -4.98
N ARG A 89 -8.87 -22.77 -5.87
CA ARG A 89 -8.55 -24.11 -6.37
C ARG A 89 -7.47 -24.08 -7.45
N ARG A 90 -7.42 -23.02 -8.25
CA ARG A 90 -6.41 -22.84 -9.30
C ARG A 90 -5.11 -22.22 -8.79
N ALA A 91 -5.15 -21.56 -7.64
CA ALA A 91 -3.97 -20.96 -7.03
C ALA A 91 -2.82 -21.97 -6.83
N GLU A 92 -3.13 -23.23 -6.53
CA GLU A 92 -2.11 -24.29 -6.36
C GLU A 92 -1.31 -24.60 -7.63
N GLU A 93 -1.83 -24.27 -8.81
CA GLU A 93 -1.26 -24.62 -10.11
C GLU A 93 -0.89 -23.39 -10.97
N ASP A 94 -1.37 -22.20 -10.60
CA ASP A 94 -1.21 -20.96 -11.36
C ASP A 94 -0.52 -19.89 -10.51
N GLU A 95 0.76 -19.66 -10.80
CA GLU A 95 1.59 -18.66 -10.10
C GLU A 95 1.01 -17.25 -10.19
N SER A 96 0.26 -16.93 -11.24
CA SER A 96 -0.33 -15.61 -11.43
C SER A 96 -1.51 -15.40 -10.50
N ILE A 97 -2.36 -16.42 -10.31
CA ILE A 97 -3.45 -16.39 -9.31
C ILE A 97 -2.87 -16.28 -7.91
N THR A 98 -1.84 -17.06 -7.59
CA THR A 98 -1.18 -17.00 -6.28
C THR A 98 -0.60 -15.61 -6.01
N ALA A 99 0.16 -15.05 -6.95
CA ALA A 99 0.76 -13.73 -6.77
C ALA A 99 -0.29 -12.61 -6.61
N VAL A 100 -1.39 -12.68 -7.36
CA VAL A 100 -2.47 -11.68 -7.26
C VAL A 100 -3.24 -11.80 -5.93
N ASN A 101 -3.47 -13.02 -5.44
CA ASN A 101 -4.07 -13.22 -4.12
C ASN A 101 -3.19 -12.69 -3.00
N GLU A 102 -1.88 -12.92 -3.07
CA GLU A 102 -0.93 -12.37 -2.11
C GLU A 102 -0.86 -10.84 -2.21
N ALA A 103 -0.94 -10.27 -3.42
CA ALA A 103 -1.03 -8.83 -3.62
C ALA A 103 -2.28 -8.22 -2.96
N LEU A 104 -3.45 -8.88 -3.07
CA LEU A 104 -4.68 -8.45 -2.39
C LEU A 104 -4.52 -8.44 -0.86
N GLU A 105 -3.93 -9.51 -0.31
CA GLU A 105 -3.68 -9.61 1.13
C GLU A 105 -2.70 -8.53 1.60
N ILE A 106 -1.60 -8.33 0.88
CA ILE A 106 -0.62 -7.28 1.18
C ILE A 106 -1.26 -5.89 1.19
N GLU A 107 -2.00 -5.53 0.14
CA GLU A 107 -2.65 -4.22 0.04
C GLU A 107 -3.67 -4.03 1.17
N TYR A 108 -4.37 -5.09 1.57
CA TYR A 108 -5.33 -5.02 2.68
C TYR A 108 -4.68 -4.89 4.05
N GLU A 109 -3.59 -5.61 4.31
CA GLU A 109 -2.83 -5.45 5.54
C GLU A 109 -2.24 -4.03 5.62
N SER A 110 -1.76 -3.48 4.50
CA SER A 110 -1.27 -2.10 4.42
C SER A 110 -2.41 -1.08 4.62
N TYR A 111 -3.59 -1.32 4.05
CA TYR A 111 -4.80 -0.50 4.27
C TYR A 111 -5.13 -0.39 5.76
N LYS A 112 -5.17 -1.52 6.47
CA LYS A 112 -5.44 -1.56 7.91
C LYS A 112 -4.34 -0.88 8.72
N LEU A 113 -3.08 -1.15 8.40
CA LEU A 113 -1.93 -0.51 9.05
C LEU A 113 -2.03 1.01 8.97
N PHE A 114 -2.27 1.56 7.78
CA PHE A 114 -2.34 3.00 7.60
C PHE A 114 -3.54 3.64 8.30
N LYS A 115 -4.68 2.95 8.41
CA LYS A 115 -5.79 3.39 9.27
C LYS A 115 -5.36 3.46 10.74
N GLU A 116 -4.68 2.44 11.25
CA GLU A 116 -4.18 2.41 12.63
C GLU A 116 -3.15 3.52 12.89
N LEU A 117 -2.19 3.71 11.97
CA LEU A 117 -1.18 4.77 12.07
C LEU A 117 -1.83 6.16 12.04
N ALA A 118 -2.90 6.34 11.26
CA ALA A 118 -3.67 7.58 11.24
C ALA A 118 -4.35 7.86 12.59
N GLU A 119 -4.85 6.85 13.29
CA GLU A 119 -5.44 7.00 14.63
C GLU A 119 -4.38 7.38 15.68
N ARG A 120 -3.19 6.77 15.58
CA ARG A 120 -2.04 7.01 16.47
C ARG A 120 -1.33 8.34 16.20
N ALA A 121 -1.52 8.93 15.02
CA ALA A 121 -0.76 10.10 14.59
C ALA A 121 -1.15 11.39 15.36
N PRO A 122 -0.15 12.12 15.92
CA PRO A 122 -0.40 13.22 16.85
C PRO A 122 -0.85 14.53 16.16
N LYS A 123 -0.60 14.68 14.86
CA LYS A 123 -0.84 15.92 14.10
C LYS A 123 -1.88 15.69 13.00
N LYS A 124 -2.80 16.65 12.81
CA LYS A 124 -3.87 16.57 11.79
C LYS A 124 -3.33 16.27 10.39
N GLY A 125 -2.26 16.93 9.96
CA GLY A 125 -1.64 16.68 8.65
C GLY A 125 -1.18 15.24 8.49
N ILE A 126 -0.44 14.71 9.47
CA ILE A 126 0.02 13.31 9.44
C ILE A 126 -1.14 12.31 9.46
N ARG A 127 -2.19 12.60 10.21
CA ARG A 127 -3.42 11.79 10.16
C ARG A 127 -4.02 11.77 8.77
N LEU A 128 -4.11 12.92 8.13
CA LEU A 128 -4.65 13.04 6.77
C LEU A 128 -3.78 12.27 5.76
N MET A 129 -2.46 12.36 5.88
CA MET A 129 -1.52 11.60 5.06
C MET A 129 -1.69 10.10 5.21
N PHE A 130 -1.68 9.57 6.44
CA PHE A 130 -1.86 8.13 6.64
C PHE A 130 -3.26 7.67 6.19
N ARG A 131 -4.29 8.51 6.34
CA ARG A 131 -5.61 8.24 5.72
C ARG A 131 -5.53 8.21 4.19
N SER A 132 -4.81 9.14 3.58
CA SER A 132 -4.61 9.17 2.13
C SER A 132 -3.88 7.91 1.65
N TYR A 133 -2.84 7.47 2.37
CA TYR A 133 -2.15 6.21 2.07
C TYR A 133 -3.08 5.00 2.22
N ALA A 134 -3.90 4.93 3.27
CA ALA A 134 -4.94 3.90 3.35
C ALA A 134 -5.90 3.98 2.16
N GLY A 135 -6.32 5.17 1.74
CA GLY A 135 -7.17 5.36 0.55
C GLY A 135 -6.51 4.83 -0.73
N LEU A 136 -5.21 5.08 -0.92
CA LEU A 136 -4.45 4.52 -2.04
C LEU A 136 -4.44 2.99 -2.01
N LYS A 137 -4.30 2.36 -0.83
CA LYS A 137 -4.38 0.90 -0.71
C LYS A 137 -5.77 0.37 -1.10
N GLY A 138 -6.84 1.04 -0.65
CA GLY A 138 -8.21 0.71 -1.06
C GLY A 138 -8.41 0.81 -2.57
N GLN A 139 -7.91 1.89 -3.19
CA GLN A 139 -7.94 2.06 -4.64
C GLN A 139 -7.19 0.95 -5.39
N ARG A 140 -6.02 0.54 -4.88
CA ARG A 140 -5.22 -0.54 -5.49
C ARG A 140 -5.91 -1.89 -5.38
N ILE A 141 -6.59 -2.18 -4.27
CA ILE A 141 -7.41 -3.39 -4.15
C ILE A 141 -8.49 -3.39 -5.24
N ASP A 142 -9.22 -2.28 -5.40
CA ASP A 142 -10.22 -2.16 -6.47
C ASP A 142 -9.60 -2.32 -7.87
N TRP A 143 -8.40 -1.77 -8.08
CA TRP A 143 -7.69 -1.92 -9.35
C TRP A 143 -7.28 -3.38 -9.62
N ILE A 144 -6.69 -4.05 -8.64
CA ILE A 144 -6.33 -5.48 -8.71
C ILE A 144 -7.57 -6.30 -9.05
N ARG A 145 -8.71 -6.01 -8.39
CA ARG A 145 -10.00 -6.62 -8.69
C ARG A 145 -10.43 -6.46 -10.14
N ASN A 146 -10.46 -5.22 -10.61
CA ASN A 146 -10.92 -4.92 -11.97
C ASN A 146 -10.02 -5.52 -13.06
N VAL A 147 -8.69 -5.49 -12.87
CA VAL A 147 -7.75 -6.06 -13.84
C VAL A 147 -7.87 -7.58 -13.90
N PHE A 148 -8.00 -8.24 -12.74
CA PHE A 148 -8.02 -9.70 -12.69
C PHE A 148 -9.39 -10.30 -13.04
N ASP A 149 -10.50 -9.66 -12.70
CA ASP A 149 -11.84 -10.09 -13.16
C ASP A 149 -12.01 -9.97 -14.69
N SER A 150 -11.12 -9.22 -15.35
CA SER A 150 -11.09 -9.06 -16.80
C SER A 150 -10.22 -10.10 -17.53
N LEU A 151 -9.56 -11.02 -16.80
CA LEU A 151 -8.75 -12.12 -17.32
C LEU A 151 -9.58 -13.40 -17.52
#